data_AF-A0A352Z9N1-F1
#
_entry.id   AF-A0A352Z9N1-F1
#
_cell.length_a   1.000
_cell.length_b   1.000
_cell.length_c   1.000
_cell.angle_alpha   90.00
_cell.angle_beta   90.00
_cell.angle_gamma   90.00
#
_symmetry.space_group_name_H-M   'P 1'
#
loop_
_entity.id
_entity.type
_entity.pdbx_description
1 polymer ?
#
loop_
_entity_poly.entity_id
_entity_poly.type
_entity_poly.pdbx_seq_one_letter_code
_entity_poly.pdbx_strand_id
1 'polypeptide(L)'
;MRKEVIEACKSFGTSIYTVSQVAERAGKDRPRVRHVLWRLEKEGMIVRFAEREGHPTFKKGCPGKEITYRNTKNLGRIERKTAENGWDRMWKAIRVMRRFTRYDLIAICGQSPENVAYFTKLYRKLGYIQPSRRGGRGVVWTLVKEPGPDRPIGVENTEKGSMENGGGRK
;
A
#
# COMPACT_ATOMS: atom_id res chain seq x y z
N MET A 1 -6.45 -0.79 -12.92
CA MET A 1 -6.72 0.65 -13.21
C MET A 1 -5.88 1.61 -12.37
N ARG A 2 -6.10 1.77 -11.06
CA ARG A 2 -5.35 2.75 -10.24
C ARG A 2 -3.83 2.54 -10.32
N LYS A 3 -3.37 1.28 -10.33
CA LYS A 3 -1.95 0.92 -10.47
C LYS A 3 -1.36 1.40 -11.80
N GLU A 4 -2.01 1.10 -12.94
CA GLU A 4 -1.54 1.53 -14.26
C GLU A 4 -1.41 3.06 -14.36
N VAL A 5 -2.38 3.81 -13.81
CA VAL A 5 -2.33 5.28 -13.81
C VAL A 5 -1.17 5.80 -12.94
N ILE A 6 -0.90 5.16 -11.79
CA ILE A 6 0.25 5.52 -10.94
C ILE A 6 1.57 5.25 -11.67
N GLU A 7 1.72 4.11 -12.34
CA GLU A 7 2.92 3.80 -13.12
C GLU A 7 3.10 4.78 -14.30
N ALA A 8 2.01 5.14 -14.98
CA ALA A 8 2.05 6.20 -16.00
C ALA A 8 2.50 7.54 -15.41
N CYS A 9 1.96 7.96 -14.26
CA CYS A 9 2.40 9.18 -13.58
C CYS A 9 3.89 9.13 -13.22
N LYS A 10 4.37 7.99 -12.68
CA LYS A 10 5.80 7.81 -12.34
C LYS A 10 6.71 7.98 -13.54
N SER A 11 6.28 7.57 -14.74
CA SER A 11 7.08 7.70 -15.96
C SER A 11 7.40 9.15 -16.34
N PHE A 12 6.64 10.13 -15.85
CA PHE A 12 6.91 11.56 -16.05
C PHE A 12 7.91 12.16 -15.05
N GLY A 13 8.36 11.41 -14.03
CA GLY A 13 9.35 11.87 -13.07
C GLY A 13 8.91 13.15 -12.33
N THR A 14 9.69 14.23 -12.43
CA THR A 14 9.38 15.54 -11.82
C THR A 14 8.71 16.54 -12.77
N SER A 15 8.51 16.15 -14.03
CA SER A 15 7.95 16.99 -15.08
C SER A 15 6.45 17.24 -14.87
N ILE A 16 5.96 18.34 -15.46
CA ILE A 16 4.54 18.64 -15.51
C ILE A 16 3.91 17.83 -16.65
N TYR A 17 2.73 17.28 -16.41
CA TYR A 17 2.01 16.47 -17.40
C TYR A 17 0.50 16.73 -17.37
N THR A 18 -0.19 16.37 -18.45
CA THR A 18 -1.64 16.57 -18.61
C THR A 18 -2.44 15.28 -18.44
N VAL A 19 -3.76 15.41 -18.25
CA VAL A 19 -4.67 14.25 -18.22
C VAL A 19 -4.56 13.42 -19.50
N SER A 20 -4.44 14.06 -20.66
CA SER A 20 -4.40 13.37 -21.95
C SER A 20 -3.11 12.56 -22.12
N GLN A 21 -1.96 13.13 -21.73
CA GLN A 21 -0.67 12.41 -21.72
C GLN A 21 -0.72 11.16 -20.82
N VAL A 22 -1.33 11.27 -19.64
CA VAL A 22 -1.48 10.11 -18.73
C VAL A 22 -2.44 9.08 -19.32
N ALA A 23 -3.53 9.51 -19.96
CA ALA A 23 -4.52 8.62 -20.56
C ALA A 23 -3.95 7.82 -21.73
N GLU A 24 -3.19 8.49 -22.60
CA GLU A 24 -2.43 7.88 -23.69
C GLU A 24 -1.42 6.86 -23.15
N ARG A 25 -0.59 7.27 -22.18
CA ARG A 25 0.44 6.40 -21.60
C ARG A 25 -0.12 5.19 -20.86
N ALA A 26 -1.24 5.35 -20.17
CA ALA A 26 -1.91 4.26 -19.44
C ALA A 26 -2.79 3.38 -20.35
N GLY A 27 -3.07 3.80 -21.59
CA GLY A 27 -4.02 3.14 -22.49
C GLY A 27 -5.43 3.07 -21.89
N LYS A 28 -5.89 4.15 -21.26
CA LYS A 28 -7.19 4.23 -20.58
C LYS A 28 -8.01 5.42 -21.03
N ASP A 29 -9.32 5.35 -20.82
CA ASP A 29 -10.21 6.46 -21.15
C ASP A 29 -9.96 7.68 -20.26
N ARG A 30 -10.05 8.86 -20.88
CA ARG A 30 -9.78 10.15 -20.23
C ARG A 30 -10.65 10.41 -18.99
N PRO A 31 -11.98 10.12 -18.99
CA PRO A 31 -12.82 10.32 -17.81
C PRO A 31 -12.39 9.49 -16.60
N ARG A 32 -12.06 8.20 -16.78
CA ARG A 32 -11.59 7.35 -15.68
C ARG A 32 -10.22 7.78 -15.19
N VAL A 33 -9.30 8.15 -16.08
CA VAL A 33 -7.99 8.67 -15.69
C VAL A 33 -8.13 9.96 -14.89
N ARG A 34 -8.97 10.89 -15.35
CA ARG A 34 -9.27 12.14 -14.62
C ARG A 34 -9.80 11.84 -13.21
N HIS A 35 -10.72 10.89 -13.07
CA HIS A 35 -11.26 10.52 -11.78
C HIS A 35 -10.19 9.92 -10.84
N VAL A 36 -9.25 9.10 -11.36
CA VAL A 36 -8.13 8.57 -10.57
C VAL A 36 -7.17 9.69 -10.16
N LEU A 37 -6.80 10.59 -11.09
CA LEU A 37 -5.94 11.74 -10.80
C LEU A 37 -6.55 12.65 -9.72
N TRP A 38 -7.86 12.91 -9.77
CA TRP A 38 -8.55 13.65 -8.72
C TRP A 38 -8.44 12.99 -7.34
N ARG A 39 -8.51 11.66 -7.25
CA ARG A 39 -8.27 10.95 -5.98
C ARG A 39 -6.82 11.07 -5.52
N LEU A 40 -5.86 10.96 -6.44
CA LEU A 40 -4.44 11.12 -6.13
C LEU A 40 -4.11 12.54 -5.66
N GLU A 41 -4.76 13.55 -6.24
CA GLU A 41 -4.70 14.95 -5.81
C GLU A 41 -5.23 15.11 -4.38
N LYS A 42 -6.40 14.54 -4.08
CA LYS A 42 -6.98 14.54 -2.72
C LYS A 42 -6.12 13.82 -1.68
N GLU A 43 -5.35 12.83 -2.10
CA GLU A 43 -4.39 12.09 -1.26
C GLU A 43 -3.00 12.75 -1.22
N GLY A 44 -2.81 13.93 -1.84
CA GLY A 44 -1.53 14.64 -1.83
C GLY A 44 -0.40 13.94 -2.59
N MET A 45 -0.72 12.95 -3.43
CA MET A 45 0.27 12.23 -4.24
C MET A 45 0.72 13.04 -5.46
N ILE A 46 -0.16 13.88 -5.99
CA ILE A 46 0.11 14.79 -7.10
C ILE A 46 -0.43 16.18 -6.75
N VAL A 47 0.18 17.21 -7.33
CA VAL A 47 -0.28 18.60 -7.18
C VAL A 47 -0.85 19.06 -8.51
N ARG A 48 -2.05 19.61 -8.47
CA ARG A 48 -2.69 20.25 -9.62
C ARG A 48 -2.14 21.66 -9.80
N PHE A 49 -1.70 21.98 -11.01
CA PHE A 49 -1.34 23.34 -11.39
C PHE A 49 -2.52 23.96 -12.14
N ALA A 50 -3.04 25.07 -11.61
CA ALA A 50 -3.93 25.92 -12.38
C ALA A 50 -3.05 26.98 -13.03
N GLU A 51 -2.88 26.89 -14.34
CA GLU A 51 -2.21 27.94 -15.11
C GLU A 51 -3.01 29.23 -14.92
N ARG A 52 -2.42 30.22 -14.24
CA ARG A 52 -3.12 31.46 -13.89
C ARG A 52 -3.31 32.36 -15.09
N GLU A 53 -2.46 32.31 -16.11
CA GLU A 53 -2.58 33.16 -17.30
C GLU A 53 -1.80 32.56 -18.47
N GLY A 54 -2.50 32.31 -19.58
CA GLY A 54 -1.94 32.42 -20.92
C GLY A 54 -1.04 31.32 -21.47
N HIS A 55 -1.60 30.17 -21.87
CA HIS A 55 -1.33 29.62 -23.21
C HIS A 55 -2.54 28.86 -23.78
N PRO A 56 -3.38 29.51 -24.62
CA PRO A 56 -4.47 28.85 -25.30
C PRO A 56 -4.00 28.28 -26.63
N THR A 57 -3.87 26.97 -26.75
CA THR A 57 -4.00 26.24 -28.03
C THR A 57 -4.30 24.79 -27.68
N PHE A 58 -5.41 24.19 -28.09
CA PHE A 58 -5.65 23.78 -29.48
C PHE A 58 -7.06 24.14 -29.98
N LYS A 59 -7.16 24.28 -31.31
CA LYS A 59 -8.16 24.95 -32.16
C LYS A 59 -9.67 24.67 -31.90
N LYS A 60 -10.49 25.60 -32.44
CA LYS A 60 -11.95 25.80 -32.40
C LYS A 60 -12.82 24.56 -32.14
N GLY A 61 -13.62 24.63 -31.07
CA GLY A 61 -14.78 23.77 -30.81
C GLY A 61 -15.25 23.83 -29.35
N CYS A 62 -14.32 23.76 -28.41
CA CYS A 62 -14.45 24.10 -26.99
C CYS A 62 -13.09 23.78 -26.34
N PRO A 63 -12.15 24.73 -26.23
CA PRO A 63 -10.87 24.47 -25.58
C PRO A 63 -11.12 24.30 -24.08
N GLY A 64 -11.48 23.08 -23.67
CA GLY A 64 -11.51 22.73 -22.26
C GLY A 64 -10.09 22.90 -21.73
N LYS A 65 -9.88 23.87 -20.84
CA LYS A 65 -8.60 24.11 -20.16
C LYS A 65 -8.05 22.77 -19.69
N GLU A 66 -6.92 22.36 -20.25
CA GLU A 66 -6.32 21.08 -19.89
C GLU A 66 -5.74 21.19 -18.48
N ILE A 67 -6.05 20.20 -17.64
CA ILE A 67 -5.57 20.19 -16.26
C ILE A 67 -4.16 19.61 -16.25
N THR A 68 -3.20 20.39 -15.77
CA THR A 68 -1.81 19.99 -15.57
C THR A 68 -1.57 19.53 -14.13
N TYR A 69 -0.70 18.54 -13.97
CA TYR A 69 -0.31 17.96 -12.69
C TYR A 69 1.20 17.81 -12.62
N ARG A 70 1.71 17.71 -11.39
CA ARG A 70 3.10 17.34 -11.09
C ARG A 70 3.14 16.30 -9.98
N ASN A 71 4.07 15.36 -10.08
CA ASN A 71 4.30 14.36 -9.04
C ASN A 71 4.90 14.98 -7.78
N THR A 72 4.46 14.48 -6.62
CA THR A 72 5.12 14.75 -5.33
C THR A 72 6.06 13.59 -4.96
N LYS A 73 6.86 13.79 -3.91
CA LYS A 73 7.66 12.71 -3.29
C LYS A 73 6.80 11.57 -2.70
N ASN A 74 5.49 11.78 -2.57
CA ASN A 74 4.54 10.81 -2.02
C ASN A 74 3.89 9.94 -3.11
N LEU A 75 4.17 10.17 -4.40
CA LEU A 75 3.59 9.35 -5.45
C LEU A 75 3.96 7.88 -5.28
N GLY A 76 2.95 7.02 -5.09
CA GLY A 76 3.15 5.59 -4.88
C GLY A 76 3.52 5.21 -3.45
N ARG A 77 3.71 6.17 -2.53
CA ARG A 77 3.70 5.87 -1.10
C ARG A 77 2.28 5.47 -0.72
N ILE A 78 2.14 4.26 -0.20
CA ILE A 78 0.88 3.85 0.41
C ILE A 78 0.84 4.56 1.75
N GLU A 79 0.26 5.76 1.78
CA GLU A 79 -0.06 6.41 3.06
C GLU A 79 -0.94 5.45 3.85
N ARG A 80 -0.48 5.10 5.05
CA ARG A 80 -1.33 4.43 6.03
C ARG A 80 -2.42 5.43 6.40
N LYS A 81 -3.60 5.34 5.75
CA LYS A 81 -4.75 6.25 5.97
C LYS A 81 -5.30 6.27 7.41
N THR A 82 -4.65 5.63 8.36
CA THR A 82 -5.11 5.55 9.74
C THR A 82 -3.97 5.92 10.68
N ALA A 83 -4.16 7.04 11.38
CA ALA A 83 -3.51 7.33 12.66
C ALA A 83 -3.48 6.06 13.53
N GLU A 84 -2.35 5.78 14.19
CA GLU A 84 -2.06 4.58 15.01
C GLU A 84 -3.17 3.52 15.01
N ASN A 85 -3.35 2.85 13.85
CA ASN A 85 -4.38 1.83 13.78
C ASN A 85 -4.06 0.75 14.81
N GLY A 86 -5.09 0.02 15.24
CA GLY A 86 -4.92 -1.07 16.20
C GLY A 86 -3.82 -2.07 15.79
N TRP A 87 -3.52 -2.20 14.49
CA TRP A 87 -2.48 -3.10 14.01
C TRP A 87 -1.06 -2.57 14.19
N ASP A 88 -0.84 -1.26 14.10
CA ASP A 88 0.46 -0.66 14.37
C ASP A 88 0.77 -0.80 15.87
N ARG A 89 -0.24 -0.65 16.74
CA ARG A 89 -0.14 -0.98 18.17
C ARG A 89 0.15 -2.46 18.42
N MET A 90 -0.57 -3.37 17.75
CA MET A 90 -0.27 -4.81 17.82
C MET A 90 1.15 -5.13 17.35
N TRP A 91 1.62 -4.51 16.26
CA TRP A 91 2.97 -4.70 15.74
C TRP A 91 4.04 -4.23 16.73
N LYS A 92 3.88 -3.03 17.30
CA LYS A 92 4.75 -2.52 18.37
C LYS A 92 4.78 -3.49 19.56
N ALA A 93 3.61 -3.97 20.00
CA ALA A 93 3.49 -4.88 21.14
C ALA A 93 4.21 -6.22 20.89
N ILE A 94 4.03 -6.86 19.74
CA ILE A 94 4.69 -8.15 19.46
C ILE A 94 6.22 -8.02 19.34
N ARG A 95 6.73 -6.87 18.87
CA ARG A 95 8.17 -6.60 18.80
C ARG A 95 8.81 -6.56 20.19
N VAL A 96 8.12 -5.94 21.14
CA VAL A 96 8.57 -5.87 22.54
C VAL A 96 8.47 -7.24 23.21
N MET A 97 7.33 -7.93 23.08
CA MET A 97 7.11 -9.19 23.80
C MET A 97 7.89 -10.38 23.21
N ARG A 98 8.10 -10.42 21.88
CA ARG A 98 8.66 -11.53 21.09
C ARG A 98 7.88 -12.85 21.14
N ARG A 99 7.35 -13.23 22.30
CA ARG A 99 6.48 -14.38 22.55
C ARG A 99 5.18 -13.88 23.15
N PHE A 100 4.05 -14.20 22.55
CA PHE A 100 2.76 -13.66 22.96
C PHE A 100 1.62 -14.60 22.62
N THR A 101 0.49 -14.47 23.31
CA THR A 101 -0.78 -15.09 22.96
C THR A 101 -1.70 -14.06 22.28
N ARG A 102 -2.77 -14.54 21.65
CA ARG A 102 -3.81 -13.62 21.15
C ARG A 102 -4.48 -12.84 22.28
N TYR A 103 -4.57 -13.43 23.47
CA TYR A 103 -5.17 -12.77 24.64
C TYR A 103 -4.32 -11.59 25.09
N ASP A 104 -2.99 -11.74 25.09
CA ASP A 104 -2.06 -10.65 25.42
C ASP A 104 -2.25 -9.46 24.49
N LEU A 105 -2.43 -9.71 23.18
CA LEU A 105 -2.69 -8.65 22.21
C LEU A 105 -4.06 -7.98 22.39
N ILE A 106 -5.11 -8.74 22.74
CA ILE A 106 -6.42 -8.18 23.06
C ILE A 106 -6.29 -7.24 24.26
N ALA A 107 -5.65 -7.70 25.34
CA ALA A 107 -5.50 -6.96 26.58
C ALA A 107 -4.62 -5.70 26.41
N ILE A 108 -3.46 -5.82 25.78
CA ILE A 108 -2.50 -4.73 25.63
C ILE A 108 -2.98 -3.69 24.60
N CYS A 109 -3.55 -4.14 23.48
CA CYS A 109 -3.86 -3.26 22.36
C CYS A 109 -5.33 -2.79 22.34
N GLY A 110 -6.18 -3.32 23.22
CA GLY A 110 -7.62 -3.03 23.25
C GLY A 110 -8.31 -3.36 21.92
N GLN A 111 -7.88 -4.44 21.26
CA GLN A 111 -8.39 -4.84 19.94
C GLN A 111 -9.39 -5.98 20.06
N SER A 112 -10.35 -6.03 19.14
CA SER A 112 -11.33 -7.13 19.12
C SER A 112 -10.65 -8.48 18.82
N PRO A 113 -11.17 -9.60 19.34
CA PRO A 113 -10.64 -10.94 19.07
C PRO A 113 -10.53 -11.26 17.57
N GLU A 114 -11.50 -10.81 16.77
CA GLU A 114 -11.54 -11.02 15.31
C GLU A 114 -10.40 -10.28 14.62
N ASN A 115 -10.14 -9.03 15.04
CA ASN A 115 -9.07 -8.21 14.49
C ASN A 115 -7.69 -8.81 14.81
N VAL A 116 -7.49 -9.27 16.04
CA VAL A 116 -6.26 -9.96 16.48
C VAL A 116 -6.09 -11.31 15.75
N ALA A 117 -7.18 -12.07 15.56
CA ALA A 117 -7.16 -13.32 14.82
C ALA A 117 -6.78 -13.10 13.35
N TYR A 118 -7.32 -12.06 12.71
CA TYR A 118 -7.00 -11.68 11.35
C TYR A 118 -5.54 -11.21 11.22
N PHE A 119 -5.09 -10.32 12.12
CA PHE A 119 -3.70 -9.88 12.21
C PHE A 119 -2.74 -11.08 12.30
N THR A 120 -2.91 -11.94 13.30
CA THR A 120 -2.01 -13.10 13.48
C THR A 120 -2.06 -14.06 12.29
N LYS A 121 -3.23 -14.29 11.67
CA LYS A 121 -3.36 -15.11 10.46
C LYS A 121 -2.55 -14.53 9.29
N LEU A 122 -2.64 -13.22 9.07
CA LEU A 122 -1.91 -12.53 8.00
C LEU A 122 -0.40 -12.57 8.23
N TYR A 123 0.07 -12.21 9.42
CA TYR A 123 1.50 -12.18 9.74
C TYR A 123 2.13 -13.57 9.77
N ARG A 124 1.35 -14.61 10.10
CA ARG A 124 1.77 -16.01 9.91
C ARG A 124 1.98 -16.33 8.43
N LYS A 125 1.03 -15.93 7.56
CA LYS A 125 1.12 -16.17 6.11
C LYS A 125 2.35 -15.47 5.51
N LEU A 126 2.70 -14.29 6.03
CA LEU A 126 3.87 -13.52 5.63
C LEU A 126 5.19 -14.02 6.26
N GLY A 127 5.14 -15.02 7.15
CA GLY A 127 6.33 -15.59 7.79
C GLY A 127 6.96 -14.74 8.90
N TYR A 128 6.28 -13.68 9.38
CA TYR A 128 6.80 -12.86 10.47
C TYR A 128 6.62 -13.53 11.83
N ILE A 129 5.52 -14.26 12.02
CA ILE A 129 5.23 -14.94 13.29
C ILE A 129 4.97 -16.43 13.07
N GLN A 130 5.34 -17.25 14.04
CA GLN A 130 5.16 -18.69 14.01
C GLN A 130 4.43 -19.17 15.27
N PRO A 131 3.37 -19.98 15.14
CA PRO A 131 2.71 -20.55 16.31
C PRO A 131 3.52 -21.72 16.87
N SER A 132 3.53 -21.88 18.20
CA SER A 132 4.20 -23.01 18.87
C SER A 132 3.55 -24.36 18.57
N ARG A 133 2.27 -24.36 18.20
CA ARG A 133 1.49 -25.55 17.82
C ARG A 133 0.45 -25.21 16.75
N ARG A 134 -0.09 -26.23 16.07
CA ARG A 134 -0.99 -26.05 14.90
C ARG A 134 -2.31 -25.32 15.21
N GLY A 135 -2.74 -25.24 16.48
CA GLY A 135 -3.96 -24.53 16.87
C GLY A 135 -4.33 -24.68 18.35
N GLY A 136 -5.52 -24.19 18.70
CA GLY A 136 -6.10 -24.27 20.05
C GLY A 136 -6.16 -22.94 20.82
N ARG A 137 -6.77 -22.98 22.00
CA ARG A 137 -6.75 -21.86 22.96
C ARG A 137 -5.34 -21.71 23.54
N GLY A 138 -4.90 -20.49 23.85
CA GLY A 138 -3.58 -20.26 24.47
C GLY A 138 -2.37 -20.65 23.60
N VAL A 139 -2.51 -20.66 22.27
CA VAL A 139 -1.35 -20.83 21.38
C VAL A 139 -0.40 -19.66 21.57
N VAL A 140 0.85 -19.97 21.92
CA VAL A 140 1.93 -19.00 21.99
C VAL A 140 2.47 -18.78 20.58
N TRP A 141 2.61 -17.53 20.20
CA TRP A 141 3.17 -17.08 18.93
C TRP A 141 4.53 -16.46 19.19
N THR A 142 5.49 -16.77 18.31
CA THR A 142 6.84 -16.21 18.37
C THR A 142 7.08 -15.34 17.14
N LEU A 143 7.65 -14.15 17.33
CA LEU A 143 8.13 -13.29 16.25
C LEU A 143 9.45 -13.85 15.69
N VAL A 144 9.44 -14.31 14.44
CA VAL A 144 10.56 -14.97 13.77
C VAL A 144 11.40 -13.98 12.95
N LYS A 145 10.74 -13.04 12.26
CA LYS A 145 11.41 -12.04 11.40
C LYS A 145 11.04 -10.63 11.84
N GLU A 146 12.04 -9.76 11.97
CA GLU A 146 11.86 -8.35 12.35
C GLU A 146 12.30 -7.41 11.23
N PRO A 147 11.37 -6.92 10.39
CA PRO A 147 11.67 -6.00 9.29
C PRO A 147 11.95 -4.55 9.72
N GLY A 148 11.85 -4.23 11.02
CA GLY A 148 12.11 -2.89 11.54
C GLY A 148 10.97 -2.31 12.38
N PRO A 149 11.04 -1.01 12.70
CA PRO A 149 10.08 -0.34 13.59
C PRO A 149 8.69 -0.24 12.99
N ASP A 150 8.64 -0.07 11.67
CA ASP A 150 7.41 0.03 10.93
C ASP A 150 6.79 -1.34 10.67
N ARG A 151 5.46 -1.38 10.79
CA ARG A 151 4.69 -2.56 10.45
C ARG A 151 4.85 -2.87 8.95
N PRO A 152 5.28 -4.09 8.56
CA PRO A 152 5.35 -4.45 7.15
C PRO A 152 3.92 -4.49 6.61
N ILE A 153 3.64 -3.65 5.62
CA ILE A 153 2.39 -3.69 4.86
C ILE A 153 2.63 -4.74 3.78
N GLY A 154 1.78 -5.76 3.68
CA GLY A 154 1.97 -6.93 2.80
C GLY A 154 1.99 -6.58 1.31
N VAL A 155 3.08 -5.98 0.86
CA VAL A 155 3.45 -5.76 -0.54
C VAL A 155 4.84 -6.33 -0.72
N GLU A 156 4.95 -7.63 -0.62
CA GLU A 156 5.91 -8.37 -1.42
C GLU A 156 5.23 -9.70 -1.66
N ASN A 157 4.74 -9.84 -2.90
CA ASN A 157 4.53 -11.15 -3.48
C ASN A 157 5.80 -11.92 -3.13
N THR A 158 5.69 -12.88 -2.22
CA THR A 158 6.75 -13.86 -2.04
C THR A 158 6.88 -14.48 -3.42
N GLU A 159 7.89 -14.03 -4.16
CA GLU A 159 8.49 -14.75 -5.25
C GLU A 159 8.77 -16.13 -4.65
N LYS A 160 7.79 -17.02 -4.80
CA LYS A 160 7.97 -18.44 -4.59
C LYS A 160 8.84 -18.88 -5.76
N GLY A 161 10.10 -18.45 -5.73
CA GLY A 161 11.18 -19.31 -6.11
C GLY A 161 11.02 -20.60 -5.34
N SER A 162 10.86 -21.68 -6.09
CA SER A 162 12.00 -22.58 -6.19
C SER A 162 12.64 -22.91 -4.85
N MET A 163 11.92 -23.59 -3.96
CA MET A 163 12.56 -24.56 -3.09
C MET A 163 12.18 -25.93 -3.62
N GLU A 164 13.12 -26.44 -4.39
CA GLU A 164 13.30 -27.82 -4.80
C GLU A 164 12.90 -28.75 -3.65
N ASN A 165 11.88 -29.56 -3.87
CA ASN A 165 11.69 -30.79 -3.10
C ASN A 165 12.73 -31.82 -3.59
N GLY A 166 14.00 -31.57 -3.29
CA GLY A 166 15.09 -32.54 -3.37
C GLY A 166 15.11 -33.41 -2.11
N GLY A 167 14.04 -34.18 -1.89
CA GLY A 167 13.93 -35.13 -0.78
C GLY A 167 14.01 -36.56 -1.31
N GLY A 168 15.20 -36.97 -1.72
CA GLY A 168 15.49 -38.36 -2.07
C GLY A 168 15.21 -39.29 -0.89
N ARG A 169 14.37 -40.30 -1.13
CA ARG A 169 14.30 -41.50 -0.29
C ARG A 169 15.53 -42.36 -0.58
N LYS A 170 16.30 -42.67 0.46
CA LYS A 170 17.03 -43.93 0.57
C LYS A 170 16.39 -44.71 1.70
#